data_AF-A0A0A1I7E2-F1
#
_entry.id   AF-A0A0A1I7E2-F1
#
_cell.length_a   1.000
_cell.length_b   1.000
_cell.length_c   1.000
_cell.angle_alpha   90.00
_cell.angle_beta   90.00
_cell.angle_gamma   90.00
#
_symmetry.space_group_name_H-M   'P 1'
#
loop_
_entity.id
_entity.type
_entity.pdbx_description
1 polymer ?
#
loop_
_entity_poly.entity_id
_entity_poly.type
_entity_poly.pdbx_seq_one_letter_code
_entity_poly.pdbx_strand_id
1 'polypeptide(L)' 'FLAENAMLGEECEKHGIKLIGPKGSVIEAMLVKIETKKLMQSAGVPVVPGTAKGITELDEAVDIAESIGY' A
#
# COMPACT_ATOMS: atom_id res chain seq x y z
N PHE A 1 -10.72 14.54 3.97
CA PHE A 1 -10.65 14.54 2.50
C PHE A 1 -9.25 14.26 1.98
N LEU A 2 -8.21 15.05 2.30
CA LEU A 2 -6.87 14.93 1.69
C LEU A 2 -5.78 14.27 2.56
N ALA A 3 -6.16 13.60 3.65
CA ALA A 3 -5.19 13.07 4.62
C ALA A 3 -4.20 12.04 4.03
N GLU A 4 -4.61 11.32 2.98
CA GLU A 4 -3.82 10.30 2.29
C GLU A 4 -3.39 10.76 0.88
N ASN A 5 -3.43 12.05 0.59
CA ASN A 5 -2.97 12.56 -0.70
C ASN A 5 -1.46 12.87 -0.64
N ALA A 6 -0.64 12.04 -1.28
CA ALA A 6 0.82 12.20 -1.28
C ALA A 6 1.27 13.54 -1.89
N MET A 7 0.60 13.97 -2.98
CA MET A 7 0.88 15.25 -3.65
C MET A 7 0.69 16.44 -2.71
N LEU A 8 -0.32 16.44 -1.85
CA LEU A 8 -0.51 17.50 -0.85
C LEU A 8 0.68 17.57 0.11
N GLY A 9 1.16 16.42 0.59
CA GLY A 9 2.33 16.36 1.46
C GLY A 9 3.58 16.94 0.80
N GLU A 10 3.84 16.58 -0.46
CA GLU A 10 4.96 17.10 -1.24
C GLU A 10 4.86 18.60 -1.49
N GLU A 11 3.68 19.09 -1.89
CA GLU A 11 3.47 20.51 -2.14
C GLU A 11 3.57 21.35 -0.87
N CYS A 12 3.08 20.84 0.27
CA CYS A 12 3.29 21.48 1.56
C CYS A 12 4.77 21.60 1.91
N GLU A 13 5.57 20.52 1.74
CA GLU A 13 7.01 20.55 2.00
C GLU A 13 7.74 21.55 1.08
N LYS A 14 7.42 21.57 -0.23
CA LYS A 14 8.00 22.51 -1.20
C LYS A 14 7.76 23.98 -0.84
N HIS A 15 6.62 24.28 -0.22
CA HIS A 15 6.23 25.65 0.16
C HIS A 15 6.53 25.98 1.63
N GLY A 16 7.23 25.12 2.37
CA GLY A 16 7.55 25.34 3.78
C GLY A 16 6.33 25.29 4.72
N ILE A 17 5.23 24.68 4.27
CA ILE A 17 4.01 24.50 5.06
C ILE A 17 4.14 23.17 5.82
N LYS A 18 3.99 23.22 7.14
CA LYS A 18 3.99 22.00 7.95
C LYS A 18 2.62 21.29 7.84
N LEU A 19 2.56 20.23 7.05
CA LEU A 19 1.45 19.29 7.11
C LEU A 19 1.53 18.48 8.42
N ILE A 20 0.44 18.42 9.18
CA ILE A 20 0.33 17.54 10.35
C ILE A 20 0.00 16.14 9.85
N GLY A 21 1.03 15.31 9.73
CA GLY A 21 0.93 13.96 9.19
C GLY A 21 2.28 13.41 8.77
N PRO A 22 2.30 12.19 8.18
CA PRO A 22 3.49 11.63 7.56
C PRO A 22 3.92 12.43 6.32
N LYS A 23 5.16 12.23 5.86
CA LYS A 23 5.67 12.83 4.63
C LYS A 23 4.92 12.30 3.40
N GLY A 24 4.87 13.06 2.32
CA GLY A 24 4.25 12.64 1.06
C GLY A 24 4.77 11.29 0.56
N SER A 25 6.09 11.06 0.64
CA SER A 25 6.71 9.78 0.27
C SER A 25 6.27 8.59 1.13
N VAL A 26 5.93 8.83 2.40
CA VAL A 26 5.43 7.78 3.31
C VAL A 26 3.98 7.48 2.98
N ILE A 27 3.18 8.50 2.65
CA ILE A 27 1.81 8.31 2.16
C ILE A 27 1.84 7.47 0.88
N GLU A 28 2.65 7.87 -0.11
CA GLU A 28 2.82 7.16 -1.40
C GLU A 28 3.12 5.67 -1.19
N ALA A 29 4.08 5.34 -0.33
CA ALA A 29 4.47 3.97 -0.04
C ALA A 29 3.33 3.13 0.56
N MET A 30 2.35 3.76 1.20
CA MET A 30 1.23 3.10 1.87
C MET A 30 -0.03 2.99 1.01
N LEU A 31 -0.12 3.71 -0.12
CA LEU A 31 -1.34 3.79 -0.95
C LEU A 31 -1.69 2.48 -1.65
N VAL A 32 -0.68 1.77 -2.16
CA VAL A 32 -0.91 0.55 -2.95
C VAL A 32 -0.75 -0.68 -2.07
N LYS A 33 -1.87 -1.37 -1.80
CA LYS A 33 -1.94 -2.47 -0.84
C LYS A 33 -0.89 -3.57 -1.05
N ILE A 34 -0.55 -3.90 -2.30
CA ILE A 34 0.40 -4.96 -2.63
C ILE A 34 1.83 -4.53 -2.23
N GLU A 35 2.20 -3.31 -2.58
CA GLU A 35 3.48 -2.66 -2.30
C GLU A 35 3.62 -2.46 -0.78
N THR A 36 2.56 -2.03 -0.10
CA THR A 36 2.50 -1.94 1.36
C THR A 36 2.76 -3.31 2.00
N LYS A 37 2.10 -4.38 1.55
CA LYS A 37 2.35 -5.73 2.09
C LYS A 37 3.80 -6.17 1.89
N LYS A 38 4.39 -5.92 0.71
CA LYS A 38 5.80 -6.22 0.43
C LYS A 38 6.74 -5.45 1.34
N LEU A 39 6.46 -4.16 1.58
CA LEU A 39 7.24 -3.33 2.50
C LEU A 39 7.15 -3.84 3.94
N MET A 40 5.94 -4.23 4.39
CA MET A 40 5.75 -4.77 5.73
C MET A 40 6.48 -6.11 5.89
N GLN A 41 6.40 -7.00 4.90
CA GLN A 41 7.17 -8.25 4.89
C GLN A 41 8.68 -8.02 4.94
N SER A 42 9.22 -7.08 4.15
CA SER A 42 10.65 -6.77 4.15
C SER A 42 11.12 -6.14 5.47
N ALA A 43 10.22 -5.43 6.16
CA ALA A 43 10.43 -4.94 7.52
C ALA A 43 10.26 -6.01 8.61
N GLY A 44 10.00 -7.27 8.26
CA GLY A 44 9.80 -8.38 9.21
C GLY A 44 8.44 -8.39 9.89
N VAL A 45 7.49 -7.58 9.42
CA VAL A 45 6.12 -7.56 9.94
C VAL A 45 5.32 -8.70 9.30
N PRO A 46 4.67 -9.58 10.09
CA PRO A 46 3.80 -10.62 9.57
C PRO A 46 2.63 -9.99 8.79
N VAL A 47 2.35 -10.52 7.59
CA VAL A 47 1.21 -10.10 6.77
C VAL A 47 0.32 -11.28 6.45
N VAL A 48 -0.97 -10.99 6.20
CA VAL A 48 -1.93 -12.00 5.78
C VAL A 48 -1.52 -12.61 4.44
N PRO A 49 -1.48 -13.96 4.31
CA PRO A 49 -1.22 -14.64 3.06
C PRO A 49 -2.14 -14.15 1.93
N GLY A 50 -1.61 -14.12 0.72
CA GLY A 50 -2.34 -13.63 -0.45
C GLY A 50 -1.39 -13.44 -1.62
N THR A 51 -1.88 -12.75 -2.66
CA THR A 51 -1.12 -12.54 -3.88
C THR A 51 -0.11 -11.39 -3.78
N ALA A 52 0.98 -11.52 -4.52
CA ALA A 52 1.98 -10.46 -4.71
C ALA A 52 1.65 -9.53 -5.90
N LYS A 53 0.51 -9.75 -6.57
CA LYS A 53 0.02 -9.04 -7.76
C LYS A 53 -1.50 -8.90 -7.70
N GLY A 54 -2.04 -7.92 -8.42
CA GLY A 54 -3.47 -7.80 -8.62
C GLY A 54 -3.98 -8.97 -9.46
N ILE A 55 -5.15 -9.50 -9.09
CA ILE A 55 -5.81 -10.59 -9.81
C ILE A 55 -6.73 -9.94 -10.85
N THR A 56 -6.62 -10.34 -12.10
CA THR A 56 -7.46 -9.79 -13.19
C THR A 56 -8.44 -10.81 -13.76
N GLU A 57 -8.15 -12.11 -13.58
CA GLU A 57 -8.95 -13.20 -14.13
C GLU A 57 -9.62 -14.01 -13.02
N LEU A 58 -10.82 -14.53 -13.31
CA LEU A 58 -11.59 -15.33 -12.35
C LEU A 58 -10.90 -16.65 -12.04
N ASP A 59 -10.39 -17.35 -13.06
CA ASP A 59 -9.75 -18.66 -12.88
C ASP A 59 -8.50 -18.55 -11.98
N GLU A 60 -7.70 -17.49 -12.15
CA GLU A 60 -6.57 -17.17 -11.27
C GLU A 60 -7.05 -16.98 -9.82
N ALA A 61 -8.17 -16.26 -9.62
CA ALA A 61 -8.72 -16.04 -8.29
C ALA A 61 -9.14 -17.34 -7.59
N VAL A 62 -9.70 -18.29 -8.34
CA VAL A 62 -10.11 -19.61 -7.82
C VAL A 62 -8.90 -20.42 -7.39
N ASP A 63 -7.88 -20.53 -8.25
CA ASP A 63 -6.63 -21.26 -7.94
C ASP A 63 -5.95 -20.71 -6.66
N ILE A 64 -5.93 -19.39 -6.50
CA ILE A 64 -5.37 -18.74 -5.31
C ILE A 64 -6.21 -19.05 -4.08
N ALA A 65 -7.54 -18.98 -4.16
CA ALA A 65 -8.41 -19.27 -3.03
C ALA A 65 -8.23 -20.70 -2.54
N GLU A 66 -8.15 -21.68 -3.45
CA GLU A 66 -7.86 -23.07 -3.12
C GLU A 66 -6.48 -23.24 -2.47
N SER A 67 -5.45 -22.52 -2.95
CA SER A 67 -4.10 -22.58 -2.37
C SER A 67 -4.01 -22.01 -0.94
N ILE A 68 -4.86 -21.04 -0.60
CA ILE A 68 -4.91 -20.40 0.73
C ILE A 68 -5.77 -21.23 1.69
N GLY A 69 -6.82 -21.86 1.19
CA GLY A 69 -7.83 -22.57 1.98
C GLY A 69 -8.99 -21.67 2.38
N TYR A 70 -10.20 -22.24 2.37
CA TYR A 70 -11.46 -21.60 2.80
C TYR A 70 -11.62 -21.59 4.32
#